data_AF-A0A0A9D0N3-F1
#
_entry.id   AF-A0A0A9D0N3-F1
#
_cell.length_a   1.000
_cell.length_b   1.000
_cell.length_c   1.000
_cell.angle_alpha   90.00
_cell.angle_beta   90.00
_cell.angle_gamma   90.00
#
_symmetry.space_group_name_H-M   'P 1'
#
loop_
_entity.id
_entity.type
_entity.pdbx_description
1 polymer ?
#
loop_
_entity_poly.entity_id
_entity_poly.type
_entity_poly.pdbx_seq_one_letter_code
_entity_poly.pdbx_strand_id
1 'polypeptide(L)'
;MEVALLLVIFLAYGFNNGGAVGYILLSISSWFMALSWLYAPYIFNPSGFEWQKIVEDFRDWTNWLFYRGGIGVKGEESWEAWWEEELVIDYGVYTLYCDIFLLCHSVNTSIIFCE
;
A
#
# COMPACT_ATOMS: atom_id res chain seq x y z
N MET A 1 -15.58 -11.65 -0.86
CA MET A 1 -16.91 -11.55 -1.53
C MET A 1 -17.41 -12.91 -2.01
N GLU A 2 -16.55 -13.78 -2.54
CA GLU A 2 -16.93 -15.13 -2.99
C GLU A 2 -17.42 -16.06 -1.86
N VAL A 3 -16.79 -16.04 -0.68
CA VAL A 3 -17.22 -16.86 0.49
C VAL A 3 -18.60 -16.46 1.01
N ALA A 4 -18.91 -15.16 1.03
CA ALA A 4 -20.22 -14.66 1.41
C ALA A 4 -21.31 -15.10 0.41
N LEU A 5 -20.98 -15.13 -0.89
CA LEU A 5 -21.87 -15.65 -1.93
C LEU A 5 -22.16 -17.15 -1.76
N LEU A 6 -21.15 -17.95 -1.44
CA LEU A 6 -21.34 -19.39 -1.18
C LEU A 6 -22.23 -19.64 0.05
N LEU A 7 -22.09 -18.82 1.09
CA LEU A 7 -22.95 -18.84 2.28
C LEU A 7 -24.40 -18.47 1.94
N VAL A 8 -24.60 -17.46 1.10
CA VAL A 8 -25.93 -17.04 0.63
C VAL A 8 -26.58 -18.13 -0.25
N ILE A 9 -25.83 -18.73 -1.18
CA ILE A 9 -26.31 -19.84 -2.01
C ILE A 9 -26.65 -21.05 -1.14
N PHE A 10 -25.84 -21.34 -0.12
CA PHE A 10 -26.10 -22.42 0.83
C PHE A 10 -27.38 -22.18 1.64
N LEU A 11 -27.61 -20.96 2.14
CA LEU A 11 -28.85 -20.61 2.84
C LEU A 11 -30.08 -20.63 1.91
N ALA A 12 -29.91 -20.26 0.64
CA ALA A 12 -31.00 -20.22 -0.34
C ALA A 12 -31.42 -21.61 -0.85
N TYR A 13 -30.47 -22.55 -1.01
CA TYR A 13 -30.72 -23.84 -1.67
C TYR A 13 -30.42 -25.09 -0.81
N GLY A 14 -29.68 -24.97 0.30
CA GLY A 14 -29.10 -26.10 1.05
C GLY A 14 -29.94 -26.65 2.20
N PHE A 15 -31.09 -26.04 2.53
CA PHE A 15 -31.93 -26.43 3.67
C PHE A 15 -32.67 -27.77 3.51
N ASN A 16 -32.50 -28.51 2.41
CA ASN A 16 -33.22 -29.75 2.17
C ASN A 16 -32.37 -30.97 2.62
N ASN A 17 -32.74 -31.55 3.77
CA ASN A 17 -32.36 -32.86 4.35
C ASN A 17 -30.87 -33.26 4.53
N GLY A 18 -29.90 -32.46 4.07
CA GLY A 18 -28.46 -32.77 4.21
C GLY A 18 -27.52 -31.57 4.42
N GLY A 19 -28.07 -30.37 4.62
CA GLY A 19 -27.30 -29.11 4.63
C GLY A 19 -26.25 -28.98 5.74
N ALA A 20 -26.44 -29.62 6.89
CA ALA A 20 -25.55 -29.44 8.04
C ALA A 20 -24.08 -29.76 7.73
N VAL A 21 -23.81 -30.80 6.94
CA VAL A 21 -22.44 -31.18 6.54
C VAL A 21 -21.83 -30.14 5.60
N GLY A 22 -22.61 -29.64 4.64
CA GLY A 22 -22.17 -28.58 3.71
C GLY A 22 -21.82 -27.28 4.43
N TYR A 23 -22.64 -26.89 5.42
CA TYR A 23 -22.37 -25.72 6.27
C TYR A 23 -21.05 -25.87 7.05
N ILE A 24 -20.82 -27.04 7.65
CA ILE A 24 -19.62 -27.32 8.43
C ILE A 24 -18.37 -27.28 7.52
N LEU A 25 -18.42 -27.90 6.34
CA LEU A 25 -17.30 -27.89 5.39
C LEU A 25 -16.99 -26.49 4.86
N LEU A 26 -18.01 -25.71 4.52
CA LEU A 26 -17.85 -24.31 4.09
C LEU A 26 -17.30 -23.42 5.21
N SER A 27 -17.79 -23.61 6.43
CA SER A 27 -17.32 -22.87 7.59
C SER A 27 -15.85 -23.19 7.84
N ILE A 28 -15.49 -24.48 7.95
CA ILE A 28 -14.11 -24.90 8.20
C ILE A 28 -13.17 -24.42 7.09
N SER A 29 -13.52 -24.58 5.81
CA SER A 29 -12.67 -24.13 4.70
C SER A 29 -12.48 -22.61 4.69
N SER A 30 -13.52 -21.84 5.02
CA SER A 30 -13.43 -20.38 5.15
C SER A 30 -12.50 -19.95 6.29
N TRP A 31 -12.56 -20.64 7.43
CA TRP A 31 -11.69 -20.40 8.57
C TRP A 31 -10.23 -20.76 8.26
N PHE A 32 -9.96 -21.87 7.56
CA PHE A 32 -8.62 -22.21 7.10
C PHE A 32 -8.03 -21.18 6.14
N MET A 33 -8.83 -20.67 5.19
CA MET A 33 -8.40 -19.60 4.29
C MET A 33 -8.10 -18.30 5.06
N ALA A 34 -8.98 -17.87 5.95
CA ALA A 34 -8.79 -16.67 6.76
C ALA A 34 -7.52 -16.76 7.62
N LEU A 35 -7.29 -17.91 8.26
CA LEU A 35 -6.07 -18.17 9.01
C LEU A 35 -4.83 -18.16 8.11
N SER A 36 -4.88 -18.79 6.92
CA SER A 36 -3.74 -18.80 6.01
C SER A 36 -3.30 -17.38 5.59
N TRP A 37 -4.26 -16.47 5.40
CA TRP A 37 -3.98 -15.06 5.08
C TRP A 37 -3.46 -14.28 6.28
N LEU A 38 -3.99 -14.54 7.46
CA LEU A 38 -3.48 -13.95 8.70
C LEU A 38 -2.02 -14.35 8.93
N TYR A 39 -1.66 -15.61 8.64
CA TYR A 39 -0.30 -16.13 8.84
C TYR A 39 0.68 -15.82 7.70
N ALA A 40 0.19 -15.45 6.50
CA ALA A 40 1.03 -15.14 5.34
C ALA A 40 2.19 -14.16 5.61
N PRO A 41 1.99 -13.00 6.28
CA PRO A 41 3.10 -12.09 6.59
C PRO A 41 4.12 -12.68 7.59
N TYR A 42 3.68 -13.55 8.51
CA TYR A 42 4.52 -14.13 9.56
C TYR A 42 5.39 -15.31 9.05
N ILE A 43 4.97 -15.99 7.98
CA ILE A 43 5.77 -17.05 7.33
C ILE A 43 7.07 -16.48 6.75
N PHE A 44 7.00 -15.28 6.17
CA PHE A 44 8.16 -14.61 5.56
C PHE A 44 8.92 -13.71 6.54
N ASN A 45 8.33 -13.37 7.68
CA ASN A 45 8.99 -12.62 8.75
C ASN A 45 8.69 -13.25 10.13
N PRO A 46 9.46 -14.28 10.54
CA PRO A 46 9.25 -14.95 11.82
C PRO A 46 9.43 -14.02 13.04
N SER A 47 10.14 -12.89 12.88
CA SER A 47 10.28 -11.89 13.95
C SER A 47 8.98 -11.12 14.26
N GLY A 48 7.95 -11.26 13.41
CA GLY A 48 6.64 -10.66 13.65
C GLY A 48 5.84 -11.28 14.80
N PHE A 49 6.27 -12.43 15.35
CA PHE A 49 5.63 -13.07 16.51
C PHE A 49 6.20 -12.59 17.85
N GLU A 50 7.30 -11.83 17.83
CA GLU A 50 7.88 -11.21 19.01
C GLU A 50 7.14 -9.92 19.32
N TRP A 51 6.14 -10.00 20.20
CA TRP A 51 5.31 -8.85 20.58
C TRP A 51 6.12 -7.63 21.03
N GLN A 52 7.21 -7.84 21.78
CA GLN A 52 8.06 -6.74 22.25
C GLN A 52 8.69 -5.98 21.08
N LYS A 53 9.21 -6.70 20.08
CA LYS A 53 9.80 -6.11 18.88
C LYS A 53 8.76 -5.35 18.05
N ILE A 54 7.56 -5.91 17.89
CA ILE A 54 6.46 -5.24 17.19
C ILE A 54 6.08 -3.92 17.88
N VAL A 55 6.03 -3.90 19.22
CA VAL A 55 5.71 -2.68 19.98
C VAL A 55 6.82 -1.64 19.85
N GLU A 56 8.08 -2.06 19.89
CA GLU A 56 9.24 -1.18 19.68
C GLU A 56 9.24 -0.60 18.26
N ASP A 57 9.11 -1.44 17.22
CA ASP A 57 9.05 -1.02 15.81
C ASP A 57 7.86 -0.09 15.56
N PHE A 58 6.70 -0.37 16.16
CA PHE A 58 5.52 0.49 16.04
C PHE A 58 5.73 1.85 16.71
N ARG A 59 6.34 1.88 17.90
CA ARG A 59 6.66 3.11 18.61
C ARG A 59 7.61 3.98 17.79
N ASP A 60 8.66 3.38 17.25
CA ASP A 60 9.67 4.10 16.48
C ASP A 60 9.07 4.62 15.17
N TRP A 61 8.23 3.84 14.49
CA TRP A 61 7.45 4.29 13.34
C TRP A 61 6.50 5.45 13.68
N THR A 62 5.76 5.38 14.78
CA THR A 62 4.87 6.48 15.19
C THR A 62 5.64 7.75 15.56
N ASN A 63 6.82 7.62 16.18
CA ASN A 63 7.68 8.76 16.46
C ASN A 63 8.14 9.42 15.16
N TRP A 64 8.63 8.64 14.18
CA TRP A 64 9.00 9.14 12.86
C TRP A 64 7.83 9.82 12.13
N LEU A 65 6.62 9.26 12.23
CA LEU A 65 5.41 9.79 11.60
C LEU A 65 4.98 11.15 12.17
N PHE A 66 5.08 11.32 13.49
CA PHE A 66 4.60 12.52 14.19
C PHE A 66 5.71 13.52 14.54
N TYR A 67 6.96 13.21 14.23
CA TYR A 67 8.06 14.15 14.41
C TYR A 67 7.90 15.33 13.45
N ARG A 68 7.46 16.48 13.99
CA ARG A 68 7.40 17.76 13.28
C ARG A 68 8.82 18.15 12.88
N GLY A 69 9.11 18.12 11.58
CA GLY A 69 10.45 18.37 11.07
C GLY A 69 10.95 19.76 11.43
N GLY A 70 12.22 19.86 11.84
CA GLY A 70 12.96 21.12 11.95
C GLY A 70 13.72 21.44 10.67
N ILE A 71 14.26 22.66 10.55
CA ILE A 71 15.10 23.05 9.41
C ILE A 71 16.36 22.17 9.40
N GLY A 72 16.53 21.36 8.36
CA GLY A 72 17.70 20.48 8.17
C GLY A 72 17.55 19.06 8.72
N VAL A 73 16.34 18.64 9.11
CA VAL A 73 16.03 17.24 9.44
C VAL A 73 15.97 16.43 8.15
N LYS A 74 16.63 15.27 8.12
CA LYS A 74 16.62 14.34 6.97
C LYS A 74 15.32 13.54 6.91
N GLY A 75 14.93 13.08 5.73
CA GLY A 75 13.75 12.21 5.57
C GLY A 75 13.77 10.91 6.38
N GLU A 76 14.95 10.38 6.71
CA GLU A 76 15.10 9.21 7.59
C GLU A 76 14.57 9.45 9.01
N GLU A 77 14.49 10.70 9.46
CA GLU A 77 14.14 11.08 10.84
C GLU A 77 12.69 11.59 10.96
N SER A 78 12.05 12.00 9.86
CA SER A 78 10.69 12.56 9.86
C SER A 78 9.95 12.26 8.57
N TRP A 79 8.69 11.85 8.69
CA TRP A 79 7.78 11.68 7.55
C TRP A 79 7.61 12.98 6.76
N GLU A 80 7.51 14.13 7.46
CA GLU A 80 7.34 15.44 6.84
C GLU A 80 8.56 15.83 6.01
N ALA A 81 9.77 15.60 6.55
CA ALA A 81 11.01 15.84 5.81
C ALA A 81 11.15 14.92 4.59
N TRP A 82 10.81 13.63 4.74
CA TRP A 82 10.85 12.67 3.64
C TRP A 82 9.88 13.04 2.52
N TRP A 83 8.67 13.45 2.89
CA TRP A 83 7.65 13.86 1.93
C TRP A 83 8.08 15.10 1.12
N GLU A 84 8.67 16.10 1.78
CA GLU A 84 9.19 17.30 1.10
C GLU A 84 10.37 16.97 0.16
N GLU A 85 11.27 16.06 0.55
CA GLU A 85 12.36 15.58 -0.31
C GLU A 85 11.82 14.93 -1.60
N GLU A 86 10.80 14.07 -1.48
CA GLU A 86 10.19 13.38 -2.63
C GLU A 86 9.42 14.35 -3.54
N LEU A 87 8.70 15.32 -2.97
CA LEU A 87 8.00 16.36 -3.74
C LEU A 87 8.98 17.20 -4.57
N VAL A 88 10.11 17.62 -4.01
CA VAL A 88 11.11 18.41 -4.74
C VAL A 88 11.67 17.61 -5.93
N ILE A 89 11.86 16.31 -5.78
CA ILE A 89 12.30 15.43 -6.88
C ILE A 89 11.25 15.39 -7.99
N ASP A 90 9.98 15.16 -7.63
CA ASP A 90 8.88 15.06 -8.61
C ASP A 90 8.66 16.40 -9.35
N TYR A 91 8.53 17.52 -8.63
CA TYR A 91 8.37 18.86 -9.24
C TYR A 91 9.60 19.31 -10.04
N GLY A 92 10.81 18.93 -9.62
CA GLY A 92 12.04 19.24 -10.35
C GLY A 92 12.07 18.57 -11.72
N VAL A 93 11.59 17.32 -11.82
CA VAL A 93 11.48 16.59 -13.09
C VAL A 93 10.46 17.25 -14.01
N TYR A 94 9.26 17.57 -13.52
CA TYR A 94 8.25 18.26 -14.34
C TYR A 94 8.71 19.64 -14.81
N THR A 95 9.40 20.40 -13.96
CA THR A 95 9.97 21.71 -14.31
C THR A 95 11.02 21.57 -15.43
N LEU A 96 11.91 20.58 -15.32
CA LEU A 96 12.92 20.29 -16.34
C LEU A 96 12.29 19.86 -17.68
N TYR A 97 11.24 19.03 -17.64
CA TYR A 97 10.49 18.65 -18.85
C TYR A 97 9.82 19.85 -19.52
N CYS A 98 9.21 20.75 -18.75
CA CYS A 98 8.62 21.99 -19.27
C CYS A 98 9.67 22.91 -19.90
N ASP A 99 10.83 23.07 -19.27
CA ASP A 99 11.93 23.90 -19.79
C ASP A 99 12.50 23.34 -21.11
N ILE A 100 12.72 22.04 -21.20
CA ILE A 100 13.18 21.37 -22.43
C ILE A 100 12.13 21.48 -23.55
N PHE A 101 10.84 21.30 -23.22
CA PHE A 101 9.76 21.42 -24.21
C PHE A 101 9.62 22.87 -24.73
N LEU A 102 9.71 23.87 -23.84
CA LEU A 102 9.69 25.29 -24.21
C LEU A 102 10.92 25.69 -25.04
N LEU A 103 12.11 25.22 -24.68
CA LEU A 103 13.33 25.42 -25.48
C LEU A 103 13.20 24.78 -26.87
N CYS A 104 12.69 23.55 -26.95
CA CYS A 104 12.50 22.86 -28.23
C CYS A 104 11.47 23.59 -29.10
N HIS A 105 10.35 24.06 -28.53
CA HIS A 105 9.37 24.87 -29.24
C HIS A 105 9.97 26.19 -29.74
N SER A 106 10.70 26.92 -28.89
CA SER A 106 11.37 28.18 -29.21
C SER A 106 12.40 28.04 -30.35
N VAL A 107 13.21 26.98 -30.31
CA VAL A 107 14.19 26.67 -31.36
C VAL A 107 13.51 26.29 -32.68
N ASN A 108 12.42 25.51 -32.65
CA ASN A 108 11.69 25.13 -33.87
C ASN A 108 11.03 26.34 -34.54
N THR A 109 10.42 27.26 -33.77
CA THR A 109 9.92 28.54 -34.31
C THR A 109 11.03 29.42 -34.88
N SER A 110 12.26 29.33 -34.36
CA SER A 110 13.40 30.10 -34.85
C SER A 110 13.97 29.53 -36.17
N ILE A 111 13.85 28.22 -36.40
CA ILE A 111 14.26 27.57 -37.66
C ILE A 111 13.24 27.83 -38.78
N ILE A 112 11.94 27.85 -38.46
CA ILE A 112 10.86 28.14 -39.43
C ILE A 112 10.89 29.61 -39.91
N PHE A 113 11.46 30.53 -39.14
CA PHE A 113 11.60 31.95 -39.50
C PHE A 113 12.95 32.30 -40.18
N CYS A 114 13.83 31.31 -40.39
CA CYS A 114 15.12 31.48 -41.05
C CYS A 114 15.18 30.93 -42.49
N GLU A 115 14.04 30.53 -43.07
CA GLU A 115 13.87 30.28 -44.52
C GLU A 115 13.04 31.39 -45.20
#